data_AF-A0A2V5UJS7-F1
#
_entry.id   AF-A0A2V5UJS7-F1
#
_cell.length_a   1.000
_cell.length_b   1.000
_cell.length_c   1.000
_cell.angle_alpha   90.00
_cell.angle_beta   90.00
_cell.angle_gamma   90.00
#
_symmetry.space_group_name_H-M   'P 1'
#
loop_
_entity.id
_entity.type
_entity.pdbx_description
1 polymer ?
#
loop_
_entity_poly.entity_id
_entity_poly.type
_entity_poly.pdbx_seq_one_letter_code
_entity_poly.pdbx_strand_id
1 'polypeptide(L)'
;MKILAVFLTSLMLAASDDPPPQSPPENQPMVEFQKGRMSVRADDVPLKDLLDEMGKKSGIVVELKDTTAAERRSSVDFKNLLPMRAFREVLQDLNFAFFYSETRLARVLILPSEAENPNGVGTLTNPADRFAEWSKRGEKSPFKAKPKPLVEQSKDSRVESKLKAIEAMEESDDPKSIAALGEALTDPNNEVKEAALAALSDKEGAAVTQMLRRGLNDSDPEFRIEVLEALAERKDLDSLRKALSDQNQEVRERAAELLEDNLP
;
A
#
# COMPACT_ATOMS: atom_id res chain seq x y z
N MET A 1 37.17 51.38 -17.87
CA MET A 1 38.30 50.48 -18.22
C MET A 1 39.05 50.14 -16.94
N LYS A 2 39.04 48.86 -16.52
CA LYS A 2 39.99 48.12 -15.64
C LYS A 2 40.19 48.68 -14.20
N ILE A 3 39.79 48.01 -13.11
CA ILE A 3 40.12 46.67 -12.51
C ILE A 3 41.14 46.79 -11.34
N LEU A 4 40.75 46.15 -10.21
CA LEU A 4 41.50 45.50 -9.12
C LEU A 4 42.22 46.28 -7.98
N ALA A 5 41.70 46.02 -6.78
CA ALA A 5 42.30 45.36 -5.61
C ALA A 5 43.69 45.76 -5.10
N VAL A 6 43.78 45.98 -3.78
CA VAL A 6 44.58 45.17 -2.83
C VAL A 6 43.98 45.35 -1.43
N PHE A 7 43.49 44.29 -0.80
CA PHE A 7 43.55 44.15 0.66
C PHE A 7 44.24 42.80 0.94
N LEU A 8 45.46 42.90 1.46
CA LEU A 8 46.32 41.76 1.77
C LEU A 8 46.14 41.42 3.27
N THR A 9 45.86 40.15 3.50
CA THR A 9 46.30 39.28 4.61
C THR A 9 45.86 39.60 6.06
N SER A 10 44.98 38.74 6.57
CA SER A 10 45.40 37.88 7.68
C SER A 10 44.82 36.47 7.52
N LEU A 11 45.75 35.54 7.48
CA LEU A 11 45.60 34.10 7.46
C LEU A 11 45.23 33.64 8.88
N MET A 12 44.08 32.99 9.04
CA MET A 12 43.76 32.21 10.23
C MET A 12 43.17 30.89 9.77
N LEU A 13 43.99 29.85 9.92
CA LEU A 13 43.67 28.47 9.67
C LEU A 13 42.74 28.01 10.80
N ALA A 14 41.43 28.12 10.60
CA ALA A 14 40.46 27.45 11.46
C ALA A 14 40.26 26.04 10.91
N ALA A 15 40.81 25.07 11.63
CA ALA A 15 40.39 23.68 11.50
C ALA A 15 38.87 23.65 11.69
N SER A 16 38.15 23.31 10.62
CA SER A 16 36.75 22.93 10.71
C SER A 16 36.69 21.60 11.43
N ASP A 17 36.61 21.64 12.75
CA ASP A 17 35.96 20.59 13.53
C ASP A 17 34.51 20.56 13.07
N ASP A 18 34.25 19.88 11.94
CA ASP A 18 32.91 19.39 11.67
C ASP A 18 32.61 18.42 12.82
N PRO A 19 31.60 18.68 13.66
CA PRO A 19 31.20 17.71 14.66
C PRO A 19 30.85 16.41 13.91
N PRO A 20 31.28 15.23 14.40
CA PRO A 20 30.90 13.97 13.78
C PRO A 20 29.37 13.97 13.63
N PRO A 21 28.83 13.41 12.54
CA PRO A 21 27.39 13.39 12.30
C PRO A 21 26.72 12.87 13.56
N GLN A 22 26.02 13.77 14.26
CA GLN A 22 25.37 13.42 15.50
C GLN A 22 24.38 12.33 15.16
N SER A 23 24.52 11.16 15.77
CA SER A 23 23.51 10.11 15.70
C SER A 23 22.16 10.78 15.98
N PRO A 24 21.15 10.60 15.10
CA PRO A 24 19.84 11.14 15.39
C PRO A 24 19.38 10.67 16.77
N PRO A 25 18.65 11.49 17.53
CA PRO A 25 18.22 11.13 18.88
C PRO A 25 17.51 9.77 18.85
N GLU A 26 17.79 8.92 19.85
CA GLU A 26 17.59 7.46 19.87
C GLU A 26 16.18 6.95 19.48
N ASN A 27 15.16 7.82 19.41
CA ASN A 27 13.76 7.44 19.15
C ASN A 27 13.10 8.23 17.99
N GLN A 28 13.87 8.78 17.03
CA GLN A 28 13.29 9.42 15.84
C GLN A 28 13.25 8.47 14.63
N PRO A 29 12.13 8.41 13.90
CA PRO A 29 12.04 7.58 12.70
C PRO A 29 12.94 8.17 11.62
N MET A 30 13.83 7.33 11.07
CA MET A 30 14.65 7.69 9.91
C MET A 30 13.88 7.33 8.65
N VAL A 31 13.41 8.34 7.94
CA VAL A 31 12.71 8.18 6.66
C VAL A 31 13.49 8.86 5.54
N GLU A 32 13.82 8.08 4.52
CA GLU A 32 14.38 8.58 3.26
C GLU A 32 13.40 8.33 2.12
N PHE A 33 13.21 9.34 1.27
CA PHE A 33 12.43 9.21 0.06
C PHE A 33 13.23 9.74 -1.14
N GLN A 34 13.67 8.84 -2.01
CA GLN A 34 14.52 9.17 -3.16
C GLN A 34 14.09 8.33 -4.36
N LYS A 35 14.05 8.93 -5.55
CA LYS A 35 13.68 8.25 -6.80
C LYS A 35 12.34 7.47 -6.71
N GLY A 36 11.36 8.00 -5.99
CA GLY A 36 10.06 7.35 -5.83
C GLY A 36 10.06 6.14 -4.89
N ARG A 37 11.13 5.92 -4.11
CA ARG A 37 11.28 4.81 -3.17
C ARG A 37 11.49 5.31 -1.76
N MET A 38 10.93 4.59 -0.81
CA MET A 38 10.95 4.90 0.61
C MET A 38 11.77 3.87 1.38
N SER A 39 12.68 4.35 2.22
CA SER A 39 13.39 3.55 3.21
C SER A 39 13.05 4.09 4.59
N VAL A 40 12.72 3.20 5.51
CA VAL A 40 12.31 3.55 6.87
C VAL A 40 13.09 2.69 7.85
N ARG A 41 13.65 3.34 8.86
CA ARG A 41 14.08 2.68 10.10
C ARG A 41 13.43 3.39 11.27
N ALA A 42 12.63 2.66 12.02
CA ALA A 42 12.02 3.10 13.26
C ALA A 42 12.13 1.96 14.28
N ASP A 43 12.47 2.30 15.51
CA ASP A 43 12.43 1.36 16.63
C ASP A 43 11.65 1.99 17.78
N ASP A 44 10.54 1.35 18.15
CA ASP A 44 9.64 1.77 19.23
C ASP A 44 9.17 3.23 19.11
N VAL A 45 8.78 3.65 17.91
CA VAL A 45 8.35 5.02 17.61
C VAL A 45 6.82 5.12 17.58
N PRO A 46 6.18 6.19 18.11
CA PRO A 46 4.75 6.39 17.94
C PRO A 46 4.36 6.41 16.46
N LEU A 47 3.30 5.66 16.12
CA LEU A 47 2.87 5.47 14.75
C LEU A 47 2.57 6.81 14.08
N LYS A 48 1.95 7.73 14.81
CA LYS A 48 1.70 9.09 14.30
C LYS A 48 2.99 9.80 13.86
N ASP A 49 4.06 9.74 14.65
CA ASP A 49 5.31 10.42 14.34
C ASP A 49 6.01 9.79 13.12
N LEU A 50 5.95 8.46 13.02
CA LEU A 50 6.45 7.74 11.86
C LEU A 50 5.66 8.11 10.59
N LEU A 51 4.32 8.09 10.65
CA LEU A 51 3.45 8.44 9.53
C LEU A 51 3.60 9.90 9.09
N ASP A 52 3.77 10.82 10.04
CA ASP A 52 4.00 12.24 9.76
C ASP A 52 5.32 12.44 9.00
N GLU A 53 6.42 11.78 9.42
CA GLU A 53 7.69 11.84 8.68
C GLU A 53 7.60 11.15 7.31
N MET A 54 6.90 10.02 7.19
CA MET A 54 6.65 9.36 5.90
C MET A 54 5.88 10.27 4.94
N GLY A 55 4.80 10.91 5.40
CA GLY A 55 4.04 11.87 4.61
C GLY A 55 4.85 13.10 4.21
N LYS A 56 5.62 13.66 5.15
CA LYS A 56 6.48 14.83 4.92
C LYS A 56 7.59 14.57 3.90
N LYS A 57 8.25 13.41 3.93
CA LYS A 57 9.34 13.06 3.00
C LYS A 57 8.82 12.71 1.60
N SER A 58 7.65 12.09 1.52
CA SER A 58 7.06 11.65 0.24
C SER A 58 6.15 12.69 -0.43
N GLY A 59 5.65 13.66 0.34
CA GLY A 59 4.58 14.56 -0.11
C GLY A 59 3.19 13.91 -0.16
N ILE A 60 3.04 12.72 0.43
CA ILE A 60 1.77 12.00 0.55
C ILE A 60 1.02 12.54 1.76
N VAL A 61 -0.26 12.88 1.57
CA VAL A 61 -1.10 13.40 2.65
C VAL A 61 -1.52 12.24 3.54
N VAL A 62 -1.24 12.30 4.84
CA VAL A 62 -1.72 11.29 5.81
C VAL A 62 -2.79 11.91 6.69
N GLU A 63 -3.95 11.25 6.75
CA GLU A 63 -5.08 11.64 7.60
C GLU A 63 -5.36 10.54 8.64
N LEU A 64 -5.05 10.82 9.91
CA LEU A 64 -5.32 9.91 11.02
C LEU A 64 -6.67 10.25 11.67
N LYS A 65 -7.70 9.43 11.44
CA LYS A 65 -9.00 9.56 12.11
C LYS A 65 -9.12 8.67 13.35
N ASP A 66 -8.33 7.61 13.42
CA ASP A 66 -8.22 6.76 14.62
C ASP A 66 -7.20 7.37 15.60
N THR A 67 -7.70 8.03 16.65
CA THR A 67 -6.83 8.59 17.69
C THR A 67 -6.20 7.53 18.60
N THR A 68 -6.74 6.31 18.63
CA THR A 68 -6.23 5.20 19.43
C THR A 68 -5.02 4.57 18.74
N ALA A 69 -5.05 4.47 17.40
CA ALA A 69 -3.93 4.00 16.61
C ALA A 69 -2.72 4.98 16.65
N ALA A 70 -2.97 6.27 16.92
CA ALA A 70 -1.94 7.31 16.95
C ALA A 70 -0.78 7.02 17.92
N GLU A 71 -1.12 6.47 19.09
CA GLU A 71 -0.19 6.23 20.19
C GLU A 71 0.49 4.85 20.12
N ARG A 72 0.07 3.99 19.18
CA ARG A 72 0.68 2.67 18.98
C ARG A 72 2.15 2.83 18.63
N ARG A 73 3.03 2.10 19.30
CA ARG A 73 4.46 2.12 18.99
C ARG A 73 4.78 1.08 17.92
N SER A 74 5.63 1.45 16.96
CA SER A 74 5.96 0.65 15.78
C SER A 74 7.47 0.57 15.60
N SER A 75 7.97 -0.64 15.33
CA SER A 75 9.35 -0.91 14.92
C SER A 75 9.34 -1.52 13.52
N VAL A 76 10.02 -0.87 12.57
CA VAL A 76 10.15 -1.31 11.18
C VAL A 76 11.55 -0.98 10.65
N ASP A 77 12.15 -1.87 9.87
CA ASP A 77 13.38 -1.58 9.10
C ASP A 77 13.21 -2.17 7.70
N PHE A 78 13.02 -1.29 6.71
CA PHE A 78 12.95 -1.66 5.31
C PHE A 78 13.61 -0.61 4.42
N LYS A 79 14.04 -1.05 3.25
CA LYS A 79 14.76 -0.21 2.29
C LYS A 79 14.14 -0.32 0.91
N ASN A 80 14.13 0.80 0.21
CA ASN A 80 13.82 0.87 -1.22
C ASN A 80 12.44 0.33 -1.60
N LEU A 81 11.41 0.57 -0.77
CA LEU A 81 10.04 0.15 -1.05
C LEU A 81 9.26 1.23 -1.81
N LEU A 82 8.26 0.82 -2.59
CA LEU A 82 7.25 1.74 -3.13
C LEU A 82 6.44 2.37 -1.99
N PRO A 83 5.95 3.63 -2.14
CA PRO A 83 5.23 4.31 -1.07
C PRO A 83 4.03 3.52 -0.54
N MET A 84 3.23 2.92 -1.43
CA MET A 84 2.08 2.12 -1.02
C MET A 84 2.49 0.95 -0.12
N ARG A 85 3.50 0.18 -0.54
CA ARG A 85 4.02 -0.96 0.24
C ARG A 85 4.64 -0.51 1.56
N ALA A 86 5.37 0.60 1.57
CA ALA A 86 5.91 1.19 2.78
C ALA A 86 4.82 1.59 3.78
N PHE A 87 3.73 2.21 3.33
CA PHE A 87 2.59 2.53 4.20
C PHE A 87 1.85 1.26 4.66
N ARG A 88 1.69 0.26 3.80
CA ARG A 88 1.06 -1.03 4.15
C ARG A 88 1.86 -1.77 5.23
N GLU A 89 3.18 -1.80 5.11
CA GLU A 89 4.10 -2.41 6.08
C GLU A 89 3.99 -1.77 7.47
N VAL A 90 3.79 -0.45 7.52
CA VAL A 90 3.67 0.32 8.76
C VAL A 90 2.27 0.24 9.37
N LEU A 91 1.22 0.22 8.54
CA LEU A 91 -0.17 0.26 9.00
C LEU A 91 -0.73 -1.12 9.37
N GLN A 92 -0.19 -2.20 8.81
CA GLN A 92 -0.51 -3.59 9.18
C GLN A 92 -2.02 -3.86 9.28
N ASP A 93 -2.52 -4.12 10.49
CA ASP A 93 -3.89 -4.50 10.86
C ASP A 93 -4.85 -3.31 11.02
N LEU A 94 -4.40 -2.09 10.77
CA LEU A 94 -5.25 -0.91 10.84
C LEU A 94 -6.21 -0.83 9.65
N ASN A 95 -7.38 -0.23 9.88
CA ASN A 95 -8.31 0.10 8.81
C ASN A 95 -7.81 1.37 8.10
N PHE A 96 -7.46 1.27 6.81
CA PHE A 96 -7.02 2.42 6.03
C PHE A 96 -7.52 2.40 4.58
N ALA A 97 -7.40 3.54 3.92
CA ALA A 97 -7.71 3.71 2.51
C ALA A 97 -6.61 4.51 1.81
N PHE A 98 -6.26 4.07 0.61
CA PHE A 98 -5.33 4.76 -0.30
C PHE A 98 -6.10 5.51 -1.38
N PHE A 99 -5.68 6.75 -1.64
CA PHE A 99 -6.21 7.58 -2.70
C PHE A 99 -5.08 7.98 -3.65
N TYR A 100 -5.35 7.78 -4.93
CA TYR A 100 -4.40 8.04 -6.01
C TYR A 100 -4.76 9.31 -6.75
N SER A 101 -3.73 10.01 -7.25
CA SER A 101 -3.87 11.10 -8.20
C SER A 101 -3.04 10.75 -9.42
N GLU A 102 -3.68 10.70 -10.58
CA GLU A 102 -3.09 10.17 -11.81
C GLU A 102 -2.63 8.71 -11.60
N THR A 103 -1.31 8.48 -11.47
CA THR A 103 -0.71 7.16 -11.24
C THR A 103 0.05 7.03 -9.91
N ARG A 104 0.04 8.07 -9.06
CA ARG A 104 0.80 8.06 -7.79
C ARG A 104 -0.11 8.08 -6.57
N LEU A 105 0.32 7.39 -5.50
CA LEU A 105 -0.31 7.50 -4.19
C LEU A 105 -0.23 8.96 -3.72
N ALA A 106 -1.40 9.54 -3.41
CA ALA A 106 -1.52 10.95 -3.07
C ALA A 106 -1.98 11.16 -1.62
N ARG A 107 -2.80 10.23 -1.09
CA ARG A 107 -3.30 10.30 0.27
C ARG A 107 -3.52 8.94 0.91
N VAL A 108 -3.26 8.86 2.21
CA VAL A 108 -3.53 7.72 3.09
C VAL A 108 -4.49 8.18 4.18
N LEU A 109 -5.63 7.51 4.33
CA LEU A 109 -6.61 7.77 5.38
C LEU A 109 -6.68 6.58 6.32
N ILE A 110 -6.38 6.77 7.60
CA ILE A 110 -6.52 5.76 8.65
C ILE A 110 -7.86 5.99 9.35
N LEU A 111 -8.69 4.96 9.42
CA LEU A 111 -10.07 4.99 9.89
C LEU A 111 -10.19 4.45 11.33
N PRO A 112 -11.14 4.95 12.14
CA PRO A 112 -11.35 4.47 13.50
C PRO A 112 -11.68 2.98 13.53
N SER A 113 -11.06 2.23 14.43
CA SER A 113 -11.53 0.91 14.84
C SER A 113 -12.89 1.06 15.55
N GLU A 114 -13.88 0.20 15.26
CA GLU A 114 -15.29 0.35 15.69
C GLU A 114 -15.55 0.24 17.21
N ALA A 115 -14.53 0.36 18.06
CA ALA A 115 -14.68 0.44 19.50
C ALA A 115 -14.78 1.91 19.94
N GLU A 116 -15.96 2.29 20.45
CA GLU A 116 -16.31 3.54 21.13
C GLU A 116 -16.85 4.69 20.26
N ASN A 117 -18.18 4.73 20.13
CA ASN A 117 -18.89 6.01 20.07
C ASN A 117 -19.86 6.11 21.27
N PRO A 118 -19.49 6.80 22.35
CA PRO A 118 -20.36 6.95 23.52
C PRO A 118 -21.37 8.09 23.41
N ASN A 119 -21.34 8.99 22.41
CA ASN A 119 -22.38 10.01 22.23
C ASN A 119 -22.39 10.61 20.80
N GLY A 120 -23.27 10.08 19.95
CA GLY A 120 -23.62 10.64 18.64
C GLY A 120 -25.13 10.57 18.41
N VAL A 121 -25.85 11.50 19.02
CA VAL A 121 -27.30 11.74 18.97
C VAL A 121 -27.79 11.83 17.51
N GLY A 122 -28.93 11.29 17.10
CA GLY A 122 -30.11 10.93 17.87
C GLY A 122 -30.83 9.68 17.41
N THR A 123 -31.70 9.23 18.30
CA THR A 123 -32.67 8.13 18.16
C THR A 123 -33.18 7.99 16.74
N LEU A 124 -32.56 7.08 16.00
CA LEU A 124 -33.16 6.46 14.83
C LEU A 124 -34.17 5.45 15.39
N THR A 125 -35.40 5.91 15.58
CA THR A 125 -36.56 5.02 15.64
C THR A 125 -36.44 4.00 14.51
N ASN A 126 -36.75 2.76 14.86
CA ASN A 126 -36.65 1.56 14.03
C ASN A 126 -36.95 1.86 12.55
N PRO A 127 -36.08 1.45 11.60
CA PRO A 127 -36.35 1.55 10.17
C PRO A 127 -37.76 1.07 9.77
N ALA A 128 -38.31 0.09 10.49
CA ALA A 128 -39.66 -0.42 10.30
C ALA A 128 -40.77 0.63 10.56
N ASP A 129 -40.57 1.57 11.48
CA ASP A 129 -41.56 2.60 11.80
C ASP A 129 -41.63 3.67 10.69
N ARG A 130 -40.49 4.02 10.07
CA ARG A 130 -40.43 4.91 8.89
C ARG A 130 -41.14 4.31 7.68
N PHE A 131 -41.06 2.98 7.52
CA PHE A 131 -41.74 2.25 6.43
C PHE A 131 -43.26 2.18 6.61
N ALA A 132 -43.74 2.13 7.86
CA ALA A 132 -45.16 2.16 8.19
C ALA A 132 -45.79 3.54 7.89
N GLU A 133 -45.07 4.64 8.13
CA GLU A 133 -45.50 5.99 7.76
C GLU A 133 -45.51 6.23 6.24
N TRP A 134 -44.48 5.75 5.53
CA TRP A 134 -44.40 5.85 4.06
C TRP A 134 -45.53 5.09 3.36
N SER A 135 -45.91 3.92 3.90
CA SER A 135 -46.96 3.06 3.35
C SER A 135 -48.36 3.69 3.37
N LYS A 136 -48.59 4.70 4.21
CA LYS A 136 -49.85 5.47 4.21
C LYS A 136 -49.94 6.47 3.06
N ARG A 137 -48.84 6.73 2.35
CA ARG A 137 -48.73 7.83 1.36
C ARG A 137 -49.10 7.45 -0.08
N GLY A 138 -49.43 6.19 -0.37
CA GLY A 138 -50.31 5.83 -1.49
C GLY A 138 -49.81 6.05 -2.92
N GLU A 139 -48.51 5.93 -3.22
CA GLU A 139 -48.01 5.96 -4.60
C GLU A 139 -47.55 4.58 -5.11
N LYS A 140 -47.82 4.29 -6.39
CA LYS A 140 -47.94 2.95 -7.00
C LYS A 140 -46.61 2.19 -7.15
N SER A 141 -46.66 0.89 -6.86
CA SER A 141 -45.55 -0.06 -6.77
C SER A 141 -45.26 -0.82 -8.09
N PRO A 142 -43.99 -1.04 -8.49
CA PRO A 142 -43.64 -2.00 -9.54
C PRO A 142 -43.04 -3.30 -8.94
N PHE A 143 -43.71 -4.44 -9.20
CA PHE A 143 -43.23 -5.85 -9.09
C PHE A 143 -42.78 -6.36 -7.68
N LYS A 144 -43.53 -7.12 -6.88
CA LYS A 144 -44.10 -8.50 -6.98
C LYS A 144 -43.10 -9.68 -7.20
N ALA A 145 -42.44 -10.05 -6.09
CA ALA A 145 -42.16 -11.39 -5.50
C ALA A 145 -41.27 -12.48 -6.18
N LYS A 146 -40.21 -12.89 -5.45
CA LYS A 146 -40.06 -14.18 -4.69
C LYS A 146 -38.96 -14.04 -3.59
N PRO A 147 -39.01 -14.72 -2.42
CA PRO A 147 -38.21 -14.33 -1.24
C PRO A 147 -36.90 -15.13 -0.93
N LYS A 148 -35.91 -14.37 -0.40
CA LYS A 148 -34.63 -14.64 0.34
C LYS A 148 -33.35 -15.05 -0.45
N PRO A 149 -32.10 -14.70 -0.01
CA PRO A 149 -31.64 -14.29 1.34
C PRO A 149 -30.74 -13.02 1.43
N LEU A 150 -30.30 -12.70 2.67
CA LEU A 150 -29.08 -11.95 3.04
C LEU A 150 -28.67 -10.78 2.13
N VAL A 151 -29.07 -9.55 2.42
CA VAL A 151 -28.36 -8.37 1.90
C VAL A 151 -28.44 -7.22 2.89
N GLU A 152 -27.62 -7.29 3.95
CA GLU A 152 -27.14 -6.10 4.67
C GLU A 152 -25.66 -6.28 5.10
N GLN A 153 -24.89 -6.99 4.26
CA GLN A 153 -23.43 -6.98 4.19
C GLN A 153 -23.10 -6.54 2.75
N SER A 154 -22.93 -5.25 2.49
CA SER A 154 -22.79 -4.79 1.08
C SER A 154 -21.74 -3.71 0.85
N LYS A 155 -20.61 -3.84 1.55
CA LYS A 155 -19.27 -3.56 1.02
C LYS A 155 -18.27 -4.43 1.79
N ASP A 156 -17.82 -5.60 1.35
CA ASP A 156 -18.19 -6.46 0.21
C ASP A 156 -17.87 -7.87 0.74
N SER A 157 -18.81 -8.54 1.41
CA SER A 157 -18.51 -9.76 2.21
C SER A 157 -17.89 -10.88 1.39
N ARG A 158 -18.04 -10.82 0.07
CA ARG A 158 -17.38 -11.71 -0.89
C ARG A 158 -15.88 -11.41 -1.00
N VAL A 159 -15.47 -10.13 -1.01
CA VAL A 159 -14.05 -9.73 -1.00
C VAL A 159 -13.42 -10.16 0.31
N GLU A 160 -14.03 -9.86 1.46
CA GLU A 160 -13.53 -10.31 2.76
C GLU A 160 -13.41 -11.84 2.84
N SER A 161 -14.39 -12.57 2.30
CA SER A 161 -14.34 -14.04 2.25
C SER A 161 -13.20 -14.55 1.37
N LYS A 162 -12.90 -13.87 0.26
CA LYS A 162 -11.75 -14.21 -0.60
C LYS A 162 -10.43 -13.92 0.10
N LEU A 163 -10.31 -12.78 0.78
CA LEU A 163 -9.09 -12.42 1.51
C LEU A 163 -8.81 -13.42 2.63
N LYS A 164 -9.82 -13.76 3.46
CA LYS A 164 -9.70 -14.81 4.48
C LYS A 164 -9.33 -16.18 3.90
N ALA A 165 -9.83 -16.49 2.70
CA ALA A 165 -9.46 -17.72 2.02
C ALA A 165 -7.99 -17.70 1.55
N ILE A 166 -7.52 -16.56 1.03
CA ILE A 166 -6.12 -16.35 0.63
C ILE A 166 -5.20 -16.49 1.84
N GLU A 167 -5.50 -15.81 2.96
CA GLU A 167 -4.76 -15.93 4.23
C GLU A 167 -4.66 -17.39 4.69
N ALA A 168 -5.78 -18.12 4.67
CA ALA A 168 -5.79 -19.54 5.03
C ALA A 168 -4.99 -20.44 4.08
N MET A 169 -4.68 -19.97 2.86
CA MET A 169 -3.91 -20.68 1.85
C MET A 169 -2.43 -20.24 1.79
N GLU A 170 -2.06 -19.18 2.49
CA GLU A 170 -0.73 -18.57 2.46
C GLU A 170 0.35 -19.57 2.89
N GLU A 171 0.15 -20.26 4.01
CA GLU A 171 1.07 -21.29 4.51
C GLU A 171 0.87 -22.68 3.86
N SER A 172 -0.14 -22.84 2.98
CA SER A 172 -0.46 -24.13 2.36
C SER A 172 0.30 -24.35 1.06
N ASP A 173 1.05 -25.45 0.98
CA ASP A 173 1.67 -25.94 -0.25
C ASP A 173 0.80 -26.94 -1.02
N ASP A 174 -0.46 -27.13 -0.62
CA ASP A 174 -1.40 -27.99 -1.36
C ASP A 174 -1.56 -27.45 -2.80
N PRO A 175 -1.34 -28.26 -3.85
CA PRO A 175 -1.47 -27.80 -5.23
C PRO A 175 -2.82 -27.16 -5.56
N LYS A 176 -3.90 -27.52 -4.85
CA LYS A 176 -5.20 -26.86 -5.00
C LYS A 176 -5.22 -25.45 -4.41
N SER A 177 -4.58 -25.23 -3.27
CA SER A 177 -4.39 -23.88 -2.70
C SER A 177 -3.61 -23.00 -3.65
N ILE A 178 -2.49 -23.51 -4.20
CA ILE A 178 -1.67 -22.79 -5.18
C ILE A 178 -2.49 -22.44 -6.43
N ALA A 179 -3.28 -23.38 -6.94
CA ALA A 179 -4.16 -23.14 -8.08
C ALA A 179 -5.21 -22.04 -7.79
N ALA A 180 -5.84 -22.08 -6.62
CA ALA A 180 -6.82 -21.08 -6.20
C ALA A 180 -6.21 -19.68 -6.04
N LEU A 181 -4.99 -19.59 -5.49
CA LEU A 181 -4.24 -18.32 -5.45
C LEU A 181 -3.92 -17.81 -6.86
N GLY A 182 -3.56 -18.70 -7.79
CA GLY A 182 -3.36 -18.36 -9.19
C GLY A 182 -4.62 -17.83 -9.91
N GLU A 183 -5.81 -18.24 -9.49
CA GLU A 183 -7.08 -17.66 -9.96
C GLU A 183 -7.32 -16.27 -9.34
N ALA A 184 -7.07 -16.13 -8.03
CA ALA A 184 -7.23 -14.87 -7.31
C ALA A 184 -6.28 -13.76 -7.81
N LEU A 185 -5.13 -14.12 -8.38
CA LEU A 185 -4.22 -13.18 -9.06
C LEU A 185 -4.86 -12.44 -10.26
N THR A 186 -5.99 -12.94 -10.78
CA THR A 186 -6.73 -12.32 -11.89
C THR A 186 -8.06 -11.70 -11.44
N ASP A 187 -8.26 -11.57 -10.13
CA ASP A 187 -9.50 -10.99 -9.59
C ASP A 187 -9.62 -9.51 -9.99
N PRO A 188 -10.82 -9.02 -10.35
CA PRO A 188 -11.02 -7.62 -10.66
C PRO A 188 -10.85 -6.70 -9.44
N ASN A 189 -10.89 -7.23 -8.23
CA ASN A 189 -10.64 -6.46 -7.02
C ASN A 189 -9.13 -6.40 -6.73
N ASN A 190 -8.60 -5.18 -6.63
CA ASN A 190 -7.16 -4.93 -6.41
C ASN A 190 -6.64 -5.56 -5.10
N GLU A 191 -7.41 -5.49 -4.03
CA GLU A 191 -7.01 -6.06 -2.73
C GLU A 191 -6.86 -7.59 -2.80
N VAL A 192 -7.75 -8.26 -3.53
CA VAL A 192 -7.72 -9.72 -3.71
C VAL A 192 -6.51 -10.14 -4.55
N LYS A 193 -6.26 -9.47 -5.69
CA LYS A 193 -5.13 -9.83 -6.56
C LYS A 193 -3.77 -9.49 -5.94
N GLU A 194 -3.67 -8.40 -5.17
CA GLU A 194 -2.47 -8.05 -4.39
C GLU A 194 -2.20 -9.07 -3.29
N ALA A 195 -3.23 -9.47 -2.51
CA ALA A 195 -3.07 -10.51 -1.49
C ALA A 195 -2.65 -11.86 -2.10
N ALA A 196 -3.22 -12.22 -3.27
CA ALA A 196 -2.83 -13.43 -3.99
C ALA A 196 -1.39 -13.36 -4.52
N LEU A 197 -0.95 -12.18 -5.00
CA LEU A 197 0.43 -11.95 -5.42
C LEU A 197 1.40 -12.13 -4.27
N ALA A 198 1.11 -11.54 -3.10
CA ALA A 198 1.93 -11.70 -1.89
C ALA A 198 2.04 -13.18 -1.52
N ALA A 199 0.90 -13.87 -1.37
CA ALA A 199 0.88 -15.29 -0.99
C ALA A 199 1.55 -16.22 -2.02
N LEU A 200 1.56 -15.87 -3.32
CA LEU A 200 2.28 -16.63 -4.35
C LEU A 200 3.78 -16.30 -4.40
N SER A 201 4.19 -15.11 -3.97
CA SER A 201 5.60 -14.68 -4.04
C SER A 201 6.48 -15.51 -3.11
N ASP A 202 5.94 -15.91 -1.96
CA ASP A 202 6.61 -16.79 -0.99
C ASP A 202 6.63 -18.27 -1.42
N LYS A 203 5.94 -18.63 -2.51
CA LYS A 203 5.85 -20.01 -2.98
C LYS A 203 6.87 -20.33 -4.06
N GLU A 204 7.51 -21.48 -3.93
CA GLU A 204 8.52 -21.93 -4.88
C GLU A 204 7.91 -22.70 -6.08
N GLY A 205 8.71 -22.85 -7.14
CA GLY A 205 8.39 -23.74 -8.24
C GLY A 205 8.02 -23.07 -9.57
N ALA A 206 8.22 -23.82 -10.65
CA ALA A 206 7.99 -23.33 -12.01
C ALA A 206 6.50 -23.02 -12.27
N ALA A 207 5.58 -23.78 -11.68
CA ALA A 207 4.14 -23.57 -11.84
C ALA A 207 3.69 -22.21 -11.27
N VAL A 208 4.16 -21.85 -10.08
CA VAL A 208 3.92 -20.54 -9.44
C VAL A 208 4.45 -19.41 -10.33
N THR A 209 5.68 -19.56 -10.84
CA THR A 209 6.27 -18.58 -11.76
C THR A 209 5.39 -18.37 -13.00
N GLN A 210 4.82 -19.45 -13.57
CA GLN A 210 3.89 -19.33 -14.70
C GLN A 210 2.56 -18.66 -14.33
N MET A 211 2.10 -18.80 -13.09
CA MET A 211 0.91 -18.09 -12.59
C MET A 211 1.21 -16.59 -12.46
N LEU A 212 2.33 -16.23 -11.82
CA LEU A 212 2.77 -14.84 -11.66
C LEU A 212 2.85 -14.10 -13.01
N ARG A 213 3.40 -14.74 -14.05
CA ARG A 213 3.45 -14.17 -15.41
C ARG A 213 2.09 -13.75 -15.97
N ARG A 214 0.97 -14.30 -15.49
CA ARG A 214 -0.37 -13.90 -15.93
C ARG A 214 -0.71 -12.47 -15.49
N GLY A 215 -0.26 -12.06 -14.30
CA GLY A 215 -0.48 -10.73 -13.74
C GLY A 215 0.16 -9.61 -14.56
N LEU A 216 1.15 -9.93 -15.42
CA LEU A 216 1.73 -8.97 -16.37
C LEU A 216 0.76 -8.51 -17.47
N ASN A 217 -0.46 -9.05 -17.53
CA ASN A 217 -1.49 -8.59 -18.47
C ASN A 217 -2.62 -7.81 -17.78
N ASP A 218 -2.47 -7.50 -16.49
CA ASP A 218 -3.46 -6.70 -15.77
C ASP A 218 -3.57 -5.29 -16.37
N SER A 219 -4.77 -4.73 -16.36
CA SER A 219 -5.03 -3.38 -16.83
C SER A 219 -4.29 -2.31 -16.00
N ASP A 220 -4.06 -2.59 -14.72
CA ASP A 220 -3.42 -1.69 -13.77
C ASP A 220 -1.89 -1.77 -13.90
N PRO A 221 -1.22 -0.70 -14.37
CA PRO A 221 0.24 -0.69 -14.53
C PRO A 221 1.00 -0.89 -13.21
N GLU A 222 0.44 -0.45 -12.08
CA GLU A 222 1.11 -0.60 -10.79
C GLU A 222 1.15 -2.07 -10.37
N PHE A 223 0.03 -2.78 -10.52
CA PHE A 223 0.00 -4.21 -10.27
C PHE A 223 0.95 -4.98 -11.22
N ARG A 224 1.07 -4.55 -12.48
CA ARG A 224 2.07 -5.14 -13.39
C ARG A 224 3.50 -4.94 -12.89
N ILE A 225 3.81 -3.78 -12.30
CA ILE A 225 5.10 -3.50 -11.67
C ILE A 225 5.35 -4.45 -10.49
N GLU A 226 4.39 -4.62 -9.59
CA GLU A 226 4.54 -5.54 -8.45
C GLU A 226 4.80 -6.98 -8.91
N VAL A 227 4.09 -7.42 -9.95
CA VAL A 227 4.31 -8.74 -10.55
C VAL A 227 5.71 -8.84 -11.17
N LEU A 228 6.24 -7.77 -11.78
CA LEU A 228 7.61 -7.76 -12.30
C LEU A 228 8.65 -7.88 -11.18
N GLU A 229 8.43 -7.23 -10.04
CA GLU A 229 9.32 -7.34 -8.88
C GLU A 229 9.36 -8.78 -8.35
N ALA A 230 8.21 -9.40 -8.15
CA ALA A 230 8.11 -10.81 -7.75
C ALA A 230 8.80 -11.75 -8.76
N LEU A 231 8.68 -11.47 -10.07
CA LEU A 231 9.36 -12.24 -11.11
C LEU A 231 10.87 -12.00 -11.17
N ALA A 232 11.34 -10.80 -10.81
CA ALA A 232 12.77 -10.48 -10.73
C ALA A 232 13.48 -11.24 -9.61
N GLU A 233 12.85 -11.34 -8.43
CA GLU A 233 13.35 -12.15 -7.30
C GLU A 233 13.55 -13.62 -7.71
N ARG A 234 12.70 -14.10 -8.62
CA ARG A 234 12.74 -15.45 -9.21
C ARG A 234 13.66 -15.58 -10.42
N LYS A 235 14.43 -14.53 -10.75
CA LYS A 235 15.35 -14.46 -11.89
C LYS A 235 14.67 -14.74 -13.24
N ASP A 236 13.40 -14.37 -13.39
CA ASP A 236 12.67 -14.48 -14.64
C ASP A 236 12.98 -13.32 -15.59
N LEU A 237 14.21 -13.31 -16.11
CA LEU A 237 14.72 -12.26 -16.99
C LEU A 237 13.92 -12.13 -18.29
N ASP A 238 13.27 -13.19 -18.75
CA ASP A 238 12.47 -13.15 -19.98
C ASP A 238 11.20 -12.31 -19.81
N SER A 239 10.57 -12.37 -18.64
CA SER A 239 9.44 -11.49 -18.32
C SER A 239 9.87 -10.03 -18.21
N LEU A 240 11.00 -9.77 -17.54
CA LEU A 240 11.56 -8.41 -17.45
C LEU A 240 11.90 -7.84 -18.84
N ARG A 241 12.56 -8.62 -19.71
CA ARG A 241 12.86 -8.20 -21.09
C ARG A 241 11.61 -7.88 -21.90
N LYS A 242 10.54 -8.67 -21.75
CA LYS A 242 9.26 -8.39 -22.43
C LYS A 242 8.64 -7.09 -21.95
N ALA A 243 8.70 -6.81 -20.65
CA ALA A 243 8.13 -5.60 -20.06
C ALA A 243 8.83 -4.29 -20.49
N LEU A 244 10.04 -4.35 -21.08
CA LEU A 244 10.64 -3.20 -21.76
C LEU A 244 9.81 -2.66 -22.93
N SER A 245 8.85 -3.45 -23.43
CA SER A 245 7.91 -3.05 -24.48
C SER A 245 6.49 -2.81 -23.96
N ASP A 246 6.30 -2.69 -22.64
CA ASP A 246 4.98 -2.38 -22.06
C ASP A 246 4.45 -1.02 -22.55
N GLN A 247 3.14 -0.89 -22.64
CA GLN A 247 2.49 0.35 -23.09
C GLN A 247 2.69 1.49 -22.09
N ASN A 248 2.73 1.19 -20.80
CA ASN A 248 2.96 2.16 -19.74
C ASN A 248 4.47 2.42 -19.54
N GLN A 249 4.84 3.69 -19.38
CA GLN A 249 6.23 4.10 -19.23
C GLN A 249 6.88 3.63 -17.93
N GLU A 250 6.18 3.72 -16.80
CA GLU A 250 6.68 3.32 -15.48
C GLU A 250 7.01 1.83 -15.45
N VAL A 251 6.18 1.00 -16.10
CA VAL A 251 6.43 -0.45 -16.25
C VAL A 251 7.71 -0.71 -17.05
N ARG A 252 7.94 0.02 -18.14
CA ARG A 252 9.18 -0.11 -18.94
C ARG A 252 10.42 0.31 -18.16
N GLU A 253 10.33 1.43 -17.43
CA GLU A 253 11.42 1.95 -16.60
C GLU A 253 11.76 0.95 -15.49
N ARG A 254 10.75 0.42 -14.79
CA ARG A 254 10.97 -0.58 -13.74
C ARG A 254 11.60 -1.86 -14.29
N ALA A 255 11.14 -2.33 -15.45
CA ALA A 255 11.72 -3.50 -16.10
C ALA A 255 13.21 -3.30 -16.44
N ALA A 256 13.61 -2.09 -16.86
CA ALA A 256 15.01 -1.76 -17.12
C ALA A 256 15.86 -1.76 -15.84
N GLU A 257 15.38 -1.13 -14.77
CA GLU A 257 16.04 -1.13 -13.46
C GLU A 257 16.23 -2.56 -12.93
N LEU A 258 15.16 -3.36 -12.95
CA LEU A 258 15.21 -4.76 -12.47
C LEU A 258 16.17 -5.60 -13.30
N LEU A 259 16.31 -5.35 -14.61
CA LEU A 259 17.31 -6.02 -15.42
C LEU A 259 18.73 -5.61 -15.03
N GLU A 260 18.98 -4.33 -14.83
CA GLU A 260 20.30 -3.83 -14.38
C GLU A 260 20.70 -4.47 -13.04
N ASP A 261 19.77 -4.53 -12.08
CA ASP A 261 20.00 -5.11 -10.75
C ASP A 261 20.21 -6.65 -10.76
N ASN A 262 19.77 -7.34 -11.82
CA ASN A 262 19.76 -8.81 -11.91
C ASN A 262 20.68 -9.38 -13.00
N LEU A 263 21.44 -8.55 -13.71
CA LEU A 263 22.48 -8.99 -14.63
C LEU A 263 23.80 -9.25 -13.86
N PRO A 264 24.53 -10.35 -14.17
CA PRO A 264 25.80 -10.68 -13.54
C PRO A 264 26.97 -9.79 -14.01
#